data_AF-A0A556UYI5-F1
#
_entry.id   AF-A0A556UYI5-F1
#
_cell.length_a   1.000
_cell.length_b   1.000
_cell.length_c   1.000
_cell.angle_alpha   90.00
_cell.angle_beta   90.00
_cell.angle_gamma   90.00
#
_symmetry.space_group_name_H-M   'P 1'
#
loop_
_entity.id
_entity.type
_entity.pdbx_description
1 polymer ?
#
loop_
_entity_poly.entity_id
_entity_poly.type
_entity_poly.pdbx_seq_one_letter_code
_entity_poly.pdbx_strand_id
1 'polypeptide(L)'
;MSEKGSTSDVKNAIEGDGKKTRDQDHESKMSDEHRDTDDSSEKTSSRMSRSPQKSSKKPKTVPVKVKLLDGSEYETGVEKSCKGQVLLDLVCEHLNLLEKDYFGLTFCDADTQKNWLDPSKEIKKQIRVGFWQFLFAVKFYPPDPSQLIEDITRYYLCLQLREDMLSGRLPCSFVTHALLGSYAVQAELGDFDPDEHGNEYLSDFRFAPNQTHELEERVMELHHTYRQGIMPNDTH
;
A
#
# COMPACT_ATOMS: atom_id res chain seq x y z
N MET A 1 67.30 -8.16 17.54
CA MET A 1 67.70 -6.76 17.84
C MET A 1 66.62 -5.87 17.30
N SER A 2 65.93 -4.98 18.00
CA SER A 2 65.74 -4.65 19.42
C SER A 2 64.47 -3.75 19.38
N GLU A 3 63.47 -4.00 20.24
CA GLU A 3 63.04 -3.10 21.33
C GLU A 3 62.53 -1.71 20.88
N LYS A 4 61.51 -1.05 21.48
CA LYS A 4 60.58 -1.30 22.58
C LYS A 4 59.68 -0.04 22.66
N GLY A 5 58.44 -0.24 23.13
CA GLY A 5 57.79 0.61 24.15
C GLY A 5 57.16 1.94 23.71
N SER A 6 56.18 2.50 24.42
CA SER A 6 55.51 2.08 25.65
C SER A 6 54.23 2.92 25.86
N THR A 7 53.16 2.26 26.32
CA THR A 7 52.18 2.65 27.36
C THR A 7 51.94 4.12 27.73
N SER A 8 50.65 4.49 27.91
CA SER A 8 50.10 4.81 29.24
C SER A 8 48.58 5.06 29.24
N ASP A 9 47.88 4.26 30.06
CA ASP A 9 46.57 4.52 30.65
C ASP A 9 46.50 5.86 31.41
N VAL A 10 45.29 6.40 31.64
CA VAL A 10 44.77 6.74 32.99
C VAL A 10 43.25 6.99 32.95
N LYS A 11 42.57 6.38 33.93
CA LYS A 11 41.16 6.44 34.34
C LYS A 11 40.72 7.82 34.87
N ASN A 12 39.42 8.13 34.87
CA ASN A 12 38.66 8.33 36.11
C ASN A 12 37.15 8.56 35.90
N ALA A 13 36.38 7.97 36.82
CA ALA A 13 34.95 8.04 37.04
C ALA A 13 34.53 9.27 37.87
N ILE A 14 33.26 9.69 37.81
CA ILE A 14 32.49 10.22 38.97
C ILE A 14 30.99 9.90 38.79
N GLU A 15 30.40 9.37 39.86
CA GLU A 15 28.99 9.06 40.11
C GLU A 15 28.49 9.96 41.27
N GLY A 16 27.16 10.19 41.36
CA GLY A 16 26.41 10.70 42.53
C GLY A 16 26.04 12.20 42.48
N ASP A 17 24.99 12.71 43.13
CA ASP A 17 23.82 12.20 43.87
C ASP A 17 22.92 13.44 44.20
N GLY A 18 21.61 13.23 44.35
CA GLY A 18 20.64 13.97 45.19
C GLY A 18 20.46 15.50 45.13
N LYS A 19 19.19 15.98 45.04
CA LYS A 19 18.39 16.42 46.22
C LYS A 19 17.00 17.01 45.84
N LYS A 20 16.03 16.67 46.70
CA LYS A 20 14.59 17.04 46.83
C LYS A 20 14.28 18.54 47.00
N THR A 21 13.02 18.92 46.69
CA THR A 21 11.99 19.58 47.58
C THR A 21 10.65 19.73 46.80
N ARG A 22 9.49 19.16 47.23
CA ARG A 22 8.44 19.68 48.16
C ARG A 22 7.75 20.97 47.65
N ASP A 23 6.43 21.22 47.72
CA ASP A 23 5.25 20.63 48.39
C ASP A 23 3.95 21.32 47.85
N GLN A 24 2.78 20.65 48.03
CA GLN A 24 1.42 21.17 48.35
C GLN A 24 0.64 22.04 47.33
N ASP A 25 -0.60 21.74 46.89
CA ASP A 25 -1.91 21.43 47.53
C ASP A 25 -2.87 22.64 47.58
N HIS A 26 -4.17 22.33 47.45
CA HIS A 26 -5.39 23.15 47.70
C HIS A 26 -5.83 24.21 46.67
N GLU A 27 -7.12 24.48 46.45
CA GLU A 27 -8.42 23.83 46.74
C GLU A 27 -9.46 24.59 45.90
N SER A 28 -10.44 23.87 45.38
CA SER A 28 -11.66 24.34 44.72
C SER A 28 -12.71 24.90 45.71
N LYS A 29 -13.33 26.05 45.39
CA LYS A 29 -14.59 26.60 45.96
C LYS A 29 -14.88 27.92 45.22
N MET A 30 -16.10 28.37 44.88
CA MET A 30 -17.45 28.08 45.35
C MET A 30 -18.44 28.22 44.18
N SER A 31 -19.46 27.37 44.18
CA SER A 31 -20.78 27.61 43.61
C SER A 31 -21.65 28.31 44.66
N ASP A 32 -22.43 29.32 44.28
CA ASP A 32 -23.55 29.80 45.09
C ASP A 32 -24.72 30.19 44.19
N GLU A 33 -25.90 29.72 44.58
CA GLU A 33 -27.17 29.77 43.87
C GLU A 33 -28.12 30.82 44.50
N HIS A 34 -29.17 31.16 43.74
CA HIS A 34 -30.42 31.84 44.12
C HIS A 34 -30.47 33.37 44.12
N ARG A 35 -31.35 33.92 43.26
CA ARG A 35 -32.69 34.41 43.69
C ARG A 35 -33.56 34.83 42.49
N ASP A 36 -34.76 34.27 42.45
CA ASP A 36 -35.90 34.72 41.62
C ASP A 36 -36.45 36.07 42.09
N THR A 37 -36.87 36.91 41.13
CA THR A 37 -37.93 37.91 41.32
C THR A 37 -38.68 38.12 40.00
N ASP A 38 -40.00 38.08 40.13
CA ASP A 38 -41.06 38.17 39.13
C ASP A 38 -41.38 39.64 38.72
N ASP A 39 -42.20 39.78 37.68
CA ASP A 39 -43.12 40.89 37.36
C ASP A 39 -42.92 41.74 36.07
N SER A 40 -43.80 41.42 35.10
CA SER A 40 -44.65 42.26 34.21
C SER A 40 -44.14 43.40 33.31
N SER A 41 -44.40 43.17 32.00
CA SER A 41 -45.21 44.01 31.08
C SER A 41 -44.57 44.90 29.99
N GLU A 42 -45.20 44.78 28.81
CA GLU A 42 -45.34 45.71 27.67
C GLU A 42 -44.32 45.77 26.50
N LYS A 43 -44.78 45.15 25.38
CA LYS A 43 -44.68 45.51 23.96
C LYS A 43 -43.55 46.44 23.49
N THR A 44 -42.68 45.92 22.62
CA THR A 44 -42.19 46.65 21.44
C THR A 44 -42.12 45.74 20.20
N SER A 45 -42.60 46.27 19.08
CA SER A 45 -42.44 45.71 17.74
C SER A 45 -41.02 45.96 17.26
N SER A 46 -40.30 44.92 16.85
CA SER A 46 -39.43 44.94 15.65
C SER A 46 -38.58 43.68 15.50
N ARG A 47 -38.72 43.04 14.32
CA ARG A 47 -37.71 42.28 13.56
C ARG A 47 -36.74 41.41 14.38
N MET A 48 -37.15 40.18 14.66
CA MET A 48 -36.19 39.12 15.02
C MET A 48 -35.59 38.48 13.77
N SER A 49 -34.32 38.81 13.60
CA SER A 49 -33.26 38.13 12.87
C SER A 49 -33.49 36.63 12.64
N ARG A 50 -33.54 36.23 11.36
CA ARG A 50 -33.20 34.86 10.95
C ARG A 50 -31.77 34.60 11.43
N SER A 51 -31.62 33.76 12.46
CA SER A 51 -30.33 33.14 12.75
C SER A 51 -29.82 32.49 11.47
N PRO A 52 -28.54 32.69 11.06
CA PRO A 52 -28.01 31.94 9.93
C PRO A 52 -28.03 30.49 10.35
N GLN A 53 -28.93 29.69 9.77
CA GLN A 53 -28.80 28.25 9.81
C GLN A 53 -27.39 27.97 9.32
N LYS A 54 -26.52 27.53 10.24
CA LYS A 54 -25.17 27.09 9.95
C LYS A 54 -25.36 25.92 9.01
N SER A 55 -25.34 26.19 7.71
CA SER A 55 -25.39 25.16 6.70
C SER A 55 -24.18 24.29 7.01
N SER A 56 -24.44 23.10 7.52
CA SER A 56 -23.44 22.06 7.67
C SER A 56 -22.93 21.81 6.26
N LYS A 57 -21.85 22.53 5.88
CA LYS A 57 -21.22 22.39 4.58
C LYS A 57 -20.83 20.93 4.49
N LYS A 58 -21.57 20.16 3.68
CA LYS A 58 -21.20 18.78 3.37
C LYS A 58 -19.72 18.81 2.97
N PRO A 59 -18.86 17.96 3.55
CA PRO A 59 -17.46 17.90 3.18
C PRO A 59 -17.36 17.79 1.66
N LYS A 60 -16.54 18.64 1.04
CA LYS A 60 -16.33 18.57 -0.41
C LYS A 60 -15.55 17.29 -0.70
N THR A 61 -16.22 16.32 -1.31
CA THR A 61 -15.61 15.10 -1.82
C THR A 61 -14.90 15.38 -3.14
N VAL A 62 -13.83 14.64 -3.39
CA VAL A 62 -13.04 14.65 -4.63
C VAL A 62 -13.11 13.24 -5.21
N PRO A 63 -13.49 13.07 -6.48
CA PRO A 63 -13.46 11.77 -7.13
C PRO A 63 -12.03 11.28 -7.28
N VAL A 64 -11.82 10.00 -7.04
CA VAL A 64 -10.53 9.31 -7.08
C VAL A 64 -10.66 8.05 -7.92
N LYS A 65 -9.64 7.78 -8.72
CA LYS A 65 -9.50 6.54 -9.49
C LYS A 65 -8.20 5.84 -9.09
N VAL A 66 -8.27 4.55 -8.81
CA VAL A 66 -7.12 3.71 -8.49
C VAL A 66 -7.08 2.54 -9.47
N LYS A 67 -6.02 2.43 -10.27
CA LYS A 67 -5.76 1.24 -11.07
C LYS A 67 -5.19 0.13 -10.17
N LEU A 68 -5.83 -1.02 -10.17
CA LEU A 68 -5.47 -2.18 -9.36
C LEU A 68 -4.47 -3.08 -10.10
N LEU A 69 -3.91 -4.06 -9.39
CA LEU A 69 -2.87 -4.96 -9.90
C LEU A 69 -3.38 -5.96 -10.95
N ASP A 70 -4.67 -6.27 -10.94
CA ASP A 70 -5.35 -7.10 -11.95
C ASP A 70 -5.76 -6.30 -13.19
N GLY A 71 -5.43 -5.00 -13.23
CA GLY A 71 -5.77 -4.09 -14.32
C GLY A 71 -7.14 -3.44 -14.21
N SER A 72 -7.97 -3.85 -13.25
CA SER A 72 -9.27 -3.22 -12.98
C SER A 72 -9.11 -1.81 -12.38
N GLU A 73 -10.20 -1.03 -12.38
CA GLU A 73 -10.22 0.32 -11.82
C GLU A 73 -11.20 0.40 -10.65
N TYR A 74 -10.70 0.88 -9.51
CA TYR A 74 -11.51 1.23 -8.34
C TYR A 74 -11.76 2.74 -8.32
N GLU A 75 -13.03 3.13 -8.36
CA GLU A 75 -13.46 4.53 -8.31
C GLU A 75 -14.22 4.81 -7.00
N THR A 76 -13.85 5.90 -6.33
CA THR A 76 -14.49 6.33 -5.08
C THR A 76 -14.42 7.85 -4.88
N GLY A 77 -15.09 8.36 -3.86
CA GLY A 77 -15.05 9.77 -3.47
C GLY A 77 -14.47 9.94 -2.08
N VAL A 78 -13.42 10.75 -1.92
CA VAL A 78 -12.78 11.01 -0.62
C VAL A 78 -12.85 12.49 -0.25
N GLU A 79 -12.80 12.82 1.04
CA GLU A 79 -12.74 14.21 1.45
C GLU A 79 -11.49 14.91 0.93
N LYS A 80 -11.60 16.18 0.51
CA LYS A 80 -10.46 16.95 -0.03
C LYS A 80 -9.27 17.07 0.95
N SER A 81 -9.52 16.96 2.26
CA SER A 81 -8.50 16.99 3.33
C SER A 81 -8.05 15.60 3.79
N CYS A 82 -8.49 14.52 3.15
CA CYS A 82 -8.09 13.18 3.55
C CYS A 82 -6.58 12.96 3.41
N LYS A 83 -6.05 12.11 4.28
CA LYS A 83 -4.67 11.62 4.23
C LYS A 83 -4.55 10.45 3.25
N GLY A 84 -3.33 10.20 2.76
CA GLY A 84 -3.06 9.05 1.91
C GLY A 84 -3.47 7.72 2.54
N GLN A 85 -3.33 7.58 3.87
CA GLN A 85 -3.73 6.37 4.60
C GLN A 85 -5.23 6.04 4.40
N VAL A 86 -6.11 7.05 4.40
CA VAL A 86 -7.56 6.83 4.25
C VAL A 86 -7.88 6.20 2.89
N LEU A 87 -7.22 6.67 1.83
CA LEU A 87 -7.43 6.09 0.50
C LEU A 87 -6.83 4.68 0.41
N LEU A 88 -5.65 4.46 0.99
CA LEU A 88 -5.04 3.13 1.04
C LEU A 88 -5.94 2.13 1.77
N ASP A 89 -6.51 2.53 2.93
CA ASP A 89 -7.41 1.70 3.71
C ASP A 89 -8.67 1.32 2.92
N LEU A 90 -9.27 2.26 2.20
CA LEU A 90 -10.44 2.01 1.34
C LEU A 90 -10.12 1.03 0.21
N VAL A 91 -8.93 1.15 -0.41
CA VAL A 91 -8.50 0.20 -1.45
C VAL A 91 -8.28 -1.18 -0.85
N CYS A 92 -7.57 -1.29 0.27
CA CYS A 92 -7.35 -2.58 0.92
C CYS A 92 -8.65 -3.22 1.43
N GLU A 93 -9.62 -2.42 1.91
CA GLU A 93 -10.95 -2.90 2.29
C GLU A 93 -11.71 -3.43 1.07
N HIS A 94 -11.70 -2.70 -0.05
CA HIS A 94 -12.30 -3.14 -1.29
C HIS A 94 -11.72 -4.47 -1.80
N LEU A 95 -10.41 -4.65 -1.64
CA LEU A 95 -9.70 -5.88 -2.01
C LEU A 95 -9.75 -6.98 -0.95
N ASN A 96 -10.38 -6.73 0.22
CA ASN A 96 -10.37 -7.65 1.36
C ASN A 96 -8.94 -8.09 1.77
N LEU A 97 -8.01 -7.14 1.84
CA LEU A 97 -6.60 -7.32 2.20
C LEU A 97 -6.34 -6.91 3.66
N LEU A 98 -5.86 -7.83 4.49
CA LEU A 98 -5.47 -7.56 5.87
C LEU A 98 -3.96 -7.28 6.00
N GLU A 99 -3.12 -7.97 5.23
CA GLU A 99 -1.66 -7.79 5.18
C GLU A 99 -1.24 -6.54 4.37
N LYS A 100 -1.69 -5.36 4.80
CA LYS A 100 -1.55 -4.10 4.04
C LYS A 100 -0.11 -3.56 3.96
N ASP A 101 0.76 -3.99 4.86
CA ASP A 101 2.11 -3.42 5.04
C ASP A 101 3.01 -3.57 3.81
N TYR A 102 2.70 -4.51 2.91
CA TYR A 102 3.44 -4.75 1.67
C TYR A 102 3.06 -3.79 0.54
N PHE A 103 1.93 -3.10 0.64
CA PHE A 103 1.33 -2.36 -0.46
C PHE A 103 1.36 -0.84 -0.24
N GLY A 104 1.16 -0.12 -1.33
CA GLY A 104 0.98 1.31 -1.30
C GLY A 104 0.32 1.83 -2.57
N LEU A 105 0.17 3.16 -2.60
CA LEU A 105 -0.36 3.87 -3.76
C LEU A 105 0.74 4.69 -4.39
N THR A 106 0.75 4.73 -5.71
CA THR A 106 1.64 5.58 -6.49
C THR A 106 0.84 6.50 -7.39
N PHE A 107 1.40 7.66 -7.72
CA PHE A 107 0.82 8.62 -8.66
C PHE A 107 1.91 9.18 -9.56
N CYS A 108 1.54 9.71 -10.72
CA CYS A 108 2.46 10.45 -11.58
C CYS A 108 2.38 11.94 -11.23
N ASP A 109 3.53 12.58 -11.04
CA ASP A 109 3.57 14.03 -10.88
C ASP A 109 3.49 14.77 -12.24
N ALA A 110 3.64 16.09 -12.22
CA ALA A 110 3.56 16.93 -13.41
C ALA A 110 4.65 16.62 -14.45
N ASP A 111 5.77 16.04 -14.01
CA ASP A 111 6.91 15.64 -14.87
C ASP A 111 6.82 14.15 -15.26
N THR A 112 5.64 13.54 -15.09
CA THR A 112 5.35 12.12 -15.35
C THR A 112 6.19 11.14 -14.52
N GLN A 113 6.81 11.60 -13.45
CA GLN A 113 7.58 10.74 -12.56
C GLN A 113 6.64 10.00 -11.59
N LYS A 114 6.89 8.70 -11.43
CA LYS A 114 6.13 7.85 -10.51
C LYS A 114 6.59 8.11 -9.08
N ASN A 115 5.67 8.54 -8.23
CA ASN A 115 5.91 8.87 -6.83
C ASN A 115 5.03 8.03 -5.91
N TRP A 116 5.56 7.66 -4.73
CA TRP A 116 4.77 7.02 -3.68
C TRP A 116 3.91 8.06 -2.96
N LEU A 117 2.64 7.72 -2.73
CA LEU A 117 1.77 8.48 -1.85
C LEU A 117 2.19 8.26 -0.41
N ASP A 118 2.53 9.34 0.29
CA ASP A 118 2.81 9.32 1.72
C ASP A 118 1.50 9.16 2.50
N PRO A 119 1.32 8.07 3.26
CA PRO A 119 0.08 7.82 3.98
C PRO A 119 -0.18 8.84 5.10
N SER A 120 0.87 9.46 5.64
CA SER A 120 0.76 10.39 6.77
C SER A 120 0.29 11.80 6.36
N LYS A 121 0.41 12.14 5.07
CA LYS A 121 0.15 13.49 4.52
C LYS A 121 -1.19 13.56 3.79
N GLU A 122 -1.77 14.75 3.75
CA GLU A 122 -2.98 15.02 2.96
C GLU A 122 -2.71 14.85 1.46
N ILE A 123 -3.61 14.19 0.75
CA ILE A 123 -3.45 13.90 -0.69
C ILE A 123 -3.28 15.20 -1.50
N LYS A 124 -4.10 16.22 -1.22
CA LYS A 124 -4.03 17.53 -1.90
C LYS A 124 -2.70 18.26 -1.74
N LYS A 125 -1.87 17.89 -0.75
CA LYS A 125 -0.54 18.49 -0.53
C LYS A 125 0.55 17.77 -1.33
N GLN A 126 0.25 16.57 -1.83
CA GLN A 126 1.17 15.71 -2.57
C GLN A 126 0.93 15.83 -4.08
N ILE A 127 -0.34 15.84 -4.50
CA ILE A 127 -0.73 16.06 -5.90
C ILE A 127 -0.95 17.55 -6.13
N ARG A 128 -0.05 18.18 -6.88
CA ARG A 128 -0.09 19.62 -7.17
C ARG A 128 -1.02 19.96 -8.33
N VAL A 129 -1.13 19.09 -9.33
CA VAL A 129 -1.88 19.32 -10.58
C VAL A 129 -2.50 18.00 -11.03
N GLY A 130 -3.68 18.08 -11.66
CA GLY A 130 -4.33 16.94 -12.32
C GLY A 130 -5.43 16.27 -11.49
N PHE A 131 -5.97 15.19 -12.07
CA PHE A 131 -6.96 14.33 -11.42
C PHE A 131 -6.30 13.46 -10.36
N TRP A 132 -7.07 13.05 -9.35
CA TRP A 132 -6.58 12.13 -8.33
C TRP A 132 -6.62 10.70 -8.88
N GLN A 133 -5.56 10.35 -9.58
CA GLN A 133 -5.34 9.03 -10.18
C GLN A 133 -4.15 8.35 -9.52
N PHE A 134 -4.34 7.11 -9.12
CA PHE A 134 -3.33 6.32 -8.43
C PHE A 134 -3.21 4.93 -9.05
N LEU A 135 -2.08 4.28 -8.76
CA LEU A 135 -1.86 2.87 -9.02
C LEU A 135 -1.60 2.18 -7.68
N PHE A 136 -2.34 1.12 -7.40
CA PHE A 136 -2.03 0.19 -6.31
C PHE A 136 -0.81 -0.65 -6.70
N ALA A 137 0.17 -0.72 -5.82
CA ALA A 137 1.44 -1.36 -6.11
C ALA A 137 2.07 -1.98 -4.85
N VAL A 138 2.93 -2.98 -5.06
CA VAL A 138 3.76 -3.54 -3.98
C VAL A 138 4.90 -2.58 -3.70
N LYS A 139 5.05 -2.20 -2.43
CA LYS A 139 6.09 -1.31 -1.93
C LYS A 139 7.22 -2.09 -1.26
N PHE A 140 6.89 -3.17 -0.57
CA PHE A 140 7.85 -4.02 0.11
C PHE A 140 7.58 -5.47 -0.26
N TYR A 141 8.57 -6.12 -0.85
CA TYR A 141 8.49 -7.55 -1.15
C TYR A 141 8.92 -8.34 0.09
N PRO A 142 8.13 -9.31 0.56
CA PRO A 142 8.56 -10.18 1.64
C PRO A 142 9.79 -10.98 1.17
N PRO A 143 10.81 -11.17 2.02
CA PRO A 143 11.99 -11.96 1.67
C PRO A 143 11.64 -13.43 1.41
N ASP A 144 10.54 -13.90 2.00
CA ASP A 144 10.04 -15.27 1.89
C ASP A 144 8.50 -15.25 1.75
N PRO A 145 7.94 -15.64 0.59
CA PRO A 145 6.50 -15.68 0.36
C PRO A 145 5.74 -16.64 1.28
N SER A 146 6.41 -17.64 1.88
CA SER A 146 5.78 -18.60 2.81
C SER A 146 5.32 -17.93 4.12
N GLN A 147 5.87 -16.76 4.44
CA GLN A 147 5.54 -15.99 5.65
C GLN A 147 4.20 -15.26 5.56
N LEU A 148 3.69 -15.09 4.35
CA LEU A 148 2.38 -14.48 4.14
C LEU A 148 1.32 -15.41 4.68
N ILE A 149 0.28 -14.86 5.29
CA ILE A 149 -0.81 -15.63 5.89
C ILE A 149 -1.94 -15.79 4.88
N GLU A 150 -2.25 -14.73 4.12
CA GLU A 150 -3.40 -14.71 3.22
C GLU A 150 -3.03 -15.09 1.78
N ASP A 151 -3.79 -16.01 1.17
CA ASP A 151 -3.66 -16.36 -0.24
C ASP A 151 -3.88 -15.16 -1.16
N ILE A 152 -4.77 -14.24 -0.79
CA ILE A 152 -5.03 -13.02 -1.57
C ILE A 152 -3.80 -12.10 -1.63
N THR A 153 -3.02 -12.04 -0.55
CA THR A 153 -1.76 -11.29 -0.52
C THR A 153 -0.75 -11.91 -1.48
N ARG A 154 -0.60 -13.24 -1.45
CA ARG A 154 0.26 -13.98 -2.38
C ARG A 154 -0.16 -13.73 -3.82
N TYR A 155 -1.47 -13.81 -4.11
CA TYR A 155 -2.02 -13.54 -5.43
C TYR A 155 -1.63 -12.14 -5.96
N TYR A 156 -1.83 -11.09 -5.16
CA TYR A 156 -1.47 -9.73 -5.58
C TYR A 156 0.04 -9.53 -5.74
N LEU A 157 0.87 -10.16 -4.91
CA LEU A 157 2.32 -10.15 -5.12
C LEU A 157 2.70 -10.84 -6.43
N CYS A 158 2.08 -11.97 -6.77
CA CYS A 158 2.29 -12.66 -8.04
C CYS A 158 1.93 -11.77 -9.23
N LEU A 159 0.81 -11.05 -9.17
CA LEU A 159 0.42 -10.10 -10.22
C LEU A 159 1.47 -8.99 -10.41
N GLN A 160 1.95 -8.40 -9.32
CA GLN A 160 2.99 -7.38 -9.40
C GLN A 160 4.31 -7.93 -9.94
N LEU A 161 4.74 -9.11 -9.50
CA LEU A 161 5.97 -9.75 -9.98
C LEU A 161 5.90 -10.05 -11.47
N ARG A 162 4.74 -10.51 -11.96
CA ARG A 162 4.50 -10.70 -13.40
C ARG A 162 4.68 -9.39 -14.16
N GLU A 163 4.04 -8.32 -13.70
CA GLU A 163 4.16 -7.00 -14.33
C GLU A 163 5.60 -6.45 -14.27
N ASP A 164 6.29 -6.62 -13.14
CA ASP A 164 7.67 -6.16 -12.98
C ASP A 164 8.63 -6.95 -13.88
N MET A 165 8.39 -8.24 -14.09
CA MET A 165 9.13 -9.07 -15.05
C MET A 165 8.84 -8.63 -16.49
N LEU A 166 7.57 -8.47 -16.88
CA LEU A 166 7.18 -8.09 -18.25
C LEU A 166 7.56 -6.66 -18.64
N SER A 167 7.60 -5.74 -17.67
CA SER A 167 8.09 -4.38 -17.88
C SER A 167 9.62 -4.27 -17.86
N GLY A 168 10.33 -5.35 -17.50
CA GLY A 168 11.79 -5.38 -17.38
C GLY A 168 12.33 -4.70 -16.12
N ARG A 169 11.47 -4.32 -15.18
CA ARG A 169 11.88 -3.78 -13.87
C ARG A 169 12.55 -4.84 -13.02
N LEU A 170 12.10 -6.09 -13.13
CA LEU A 170 12.71 -7.26 -12.53
C LEU A 170 13.46 -8.05 -13.62
N PRO A 171 14.79 -7.95 -13.69
CA PRO A 171 15.58 -8.72 -14.64
C PRO A 171 15.53 -10.21 -14.30
N CYS A 172 15.09 -11.01 -15.25
CA CYS A 172 15.06 -12.47 -15.14
C CYS A 172 15.95 -13.10 -16.22
N SER A 173 16.54 -14.27 -15.90
CA SER A 173 17.28 -15.03 -16.90
C SER A 173 16.33 -15.64 -17.93
N PHE A 174 16.86 -16.07 -19.10
CA PHE A 174 16.07 -16.82 -20.08
C PHE A 174 15.39 -18.05 -19.44
N VAL A 175 16.14 -18.80 -18.64
CA VAL A 175 15.64 -19.99 -17.94
C VAL A 175 14.50 -19.64 -16.97
N THR A 176 14.62 -18.53 -16.26
CA THR A 176 13.58 -18.06 -15.32
C THR A 176 12.30 -17.68 -16.06
N HIS A 177 12.40 -16.96 -17.17
CA HIS A 177 11.21 -16.63 -17.99
C HIS A 177 10.54 -17.88 -18.54
N ALA A 178 11.33 -18.85 -19.04
CA ALA A 178 10.79 -20.09 -19.57
C ALA A 178 10.06 -20.90 -18.49
N LEU A 179 10.68 -21.03 -17.30
CA LEU A 179 10.11 -21.78 -16.18
C LEU A 179 8.83 -21.14 -15.62
N LEU A 180 8.85 -19.82 -15.40
CA LEU A 180 7.65 -19.13 -14.92
C LEU A 180 6.55 -19.10 -15.98
N GLY A 181 6.93 -18.97 -17.26
CA GLY A 181 6.01 -19.06 -18.38
C GLY A 181 5.32 -20.41 -18.45
N SER A 182 6.06 -21.51 -18.27
CA SER A 182 5.48 -22.85 -18.31
C SER A 182 4.52 -23.11 -17.16
N TYR A 183 4.79 -22.58 -15.96
CA TYR A 183 3.83 -22.62 -14.86
C TYR A 183 2.59 -21.76 -15.11
N ALA A 184 2.73 -20.59 -15.73
CA ALA A 184 1.59 -19.75 -16.10
C ALA A 184 0.69 -20.44 -17.13
N VAL A 185 1.28 -21.07 -18.14
CA VAL A 185 0.56 -21.87 -19.14
C VAL A 185 -0.17 -23.04 -18.49
N GLN A 186 0.51 -23.80 -17.63
CA GLN A 186 -0.10 -24.92 -16.89
C GLN A 186 -1.28 -24.46 -16.03
N ALA A 187 -1.19 -23.29 -15.40
CA ALA A 187 -2.26 -22.74 -14.58
C ALA A 187 -3.46 -22.27 -15.41
N GLU A 188 -3.24 -21.75 -16.63
CA GLU A 188 -4.30 -21.23 -17.50
C GLU A 188 -4.93 -22.31 -18.40
N LEU A 189 -4.14 -23.24 -18.93
CA LEU A 189 -4.58 -24.26 -19.90
C LEU A 189 -4.70 -25.67 -19.32
N GLY A 190 -4.14 -25.93 -18.13
CA GLY A 190 -4.07 -27.28 -17.57
C GLY A 190 -2.94 -28.09 -18.18
N ASP A 191 -3.10 -29.41 -18.23
CA ASP A 191 -2.09 -30.30 -18.82
C ASP A 191 -2.04 -30.16 -20.34
N PHE A 192 -0.85 -30.29 -20.92
CA PHE A 192 -0.72 -30.33 -22.37
C PHE A 192 -1.56 -31.46 -23.01
N ASP A 193 -2.39 -31.09 -23.97
CA ASP A 193 -3.15 -31.96 -24.88
C ASP A 193 -2.77 -31.71 -26.36
N PRO A 194 -2.21 -32.69 -27.10
CA PRO A 194 -1.84 -32.53 -28.50
C PRO A 194 -3.02 -32.31 -29.45
N ASP A 195 -4.24 -32.67 -29.06
CA ASP A 195 -5.43 -32.47 -29.90
C ASP A 195 -5.94 -31.01 -29.80
N GLU A 196 -5.66 -30.33 -28.68
CA GLU A 196 -6.06 -28.93 -28.44
C GLU A 196 -4.91 -27.94 -28.70
N HIS A 197 -3.68 -28.32 -28.38
CA HIS A 197 -2.51 -27.45 -28.41
C HIS A 197 -1.67 -27.69 -29.67
N GLY A 198 -2.02 -26.99 -30.77
CA GLY A 198 -1.20 -26.92 -31.98
C GLY A 198 0.08 -26.09 -31.79
N ASN A 199 0.96 -26.01 -32.79
CA ASN A 199 2.32 -25.45 -32.65
C ASN A 199 2.43 -23.98 -32.17
N GLU A 200 1.33 -23.21 -32.20
CA GLU A 200 1.31 -21.77 -31.89
C GLU A 200 0.34 -21.47 -30.73
N TYR A 201 0.03 -22.44 -29.88
CA TYR A 201 -0.96 -22.26 -28.81
C TYR A 201 -0.54 -21.24 -27.72
N LEU A 202 0.72 -20.79 -27.76
CA LEU A 202 1.27 -19.79 -26.84
C LEU A 202 1.32 -18.37 -27.41
N SER A 203 0.87 -18.11 -28.65
CA SER A 203 1.05 -16.80 -29.28
C SER A 203 0.36 -15.63 -28.54
N ASP A 204 -0.69 -15.90 -27.76
CA ASP A 204 -1.40 -14.88 -26.96
C ASP A 204 -0.72 -14.63 -25.60
N PHE A 205 0.25 -15.45 -25.21
CA PHE A 205 0.96 -15.33 -23.94
C PHE A 205 2.15 -14.38 -24.04
N ARG A 206 2.37 -13.63 -22.96
CA ARG A 206 3.54 -12.78 -22.77
C ARG A 206 4.31 -13.25 -21.55
N PHE A 207 5.54 -13.71 -21.78
CA PHE A 207 6.44 -14.26 -20.77
C PHE A 207 7.60 -13.33 -20.46
N ALA A 208 8.05 -12.52 -21.42
CA ALA A 208 9.20 -11.62 -21.26
C ALA A 208 9.01 -10.28 -22.00
N PRO A 209 9.76 -9.22 -21.62
CA PRO A 209 9.74 -7.93 -22.33
C PRO A 209 10.13 -8.06 -23.82
N ASN A 210 11.17 -8.86 -24.09
CA ASN A 210 11.73 -9.14 -25.41
C ASN A 210 11.53 -10.61 -25.77
N GLN A 211 10.27 -11.05 -25.84
CA GLN A 211 9.93 -12.44 -26.16
C GLN A 211 10.46 -12.84 -27.53
N THR A 212 11.05 -14.03 -27.60
CA THR A 212 11.57 -14.64 -28.81
C THR A 212 10.88 -15.98 -29.06
N HIS A 213 10.88 -16.46 -30.30
CA HIS A 213 10.36 -17.78 -30.64
C HIS A 213 11.07 -18.90 -29.85
N GLU A 214 12.38 -18.77 -29.66
CA GLU A 214 13.18 -19.71 -28.83
C GLU A 214 12.66 -19.79 -27.38
N LEU A 215 12.18 -18.68 -26.83
CA LEU A 215 11.57 -18.68 -25.50
C LEU A 215 10.24 -19.44 -25.50
N GLU A 216 9.40 -19.21 -26.50
CA GLU A 216 8.10 -19.90 -26.63
C GLU A 216 8.29 -21.41 -26.80
N GLU A 217 9.21 -21.84 -27.66
CA GLU A 217 9.60 -23.25 -27.81
C GLU A 217 10.04 -23.85 -26.46
N ARG A 218 10.86 -23.12 -25.71
CA ARG A 218 11.33 -23.60 -24.41
C ARG A 218 10.20 -23.70 -23.38
N VAL A 219 9.24 -22.79 -23.41
CA VAL A 219 8.04 -22.84 -22.56
C VAL A 219 7.18 -24.04 -22.93
N MET A 220 6.95 -24.29 -24.23
CA MET A 220 6.21 -25.47 -24.70
C MET A 220 6.88 -26.76 -24.24
N GLU A 221 8.19 -26.90 -24.45
CA GLU A 221 8.99 -28.05 -23.99
C GLU A 221 8.77 -28.33 -22.50
N LEU A 222 8.82 -27.30 -21.65
CA LEU A 222 8.59 -27.44 -20.22
C LEU A 222 7.13 -27.81 -19.90
N HIS A 223 6.16 -27.18 -20.55
CA HIS A 223 4.74 -27.48 -20.39
C HIS A 223 4.43 -28.96 -20.68
N HIS A 224 5.03 -29.54 -21.74
CA HIS A 224 4.88 -30.97 -22.04
C HIS A 224 5.40 -31.89 -20.93
N THR A 225 6.39 -31.46 -20.14
CA THR A 225 6.99 -32.32 -19.10
C THR A 225 6.12 -32.48 -17.85
N TYR A 226 5.22 -31.53 -17.57
CA TYR A 226 4.37 -31.57 -16.38
C TYR A 226 3.27 -32.65 -16.44
N ARG A 227 3.02 -33.21 -17.63
CA ARG A 227 2.14 -34.35 -17.88
C ARG A 227 2.52 -35.62 -17.08
N GLN A 228 3.72 -35.67 -16.49
CA GLN A 228 4.17 -36.75 -15.60
C GLN A 228 3.87 -36.51 -14.11
N GLY A 229 2.85 -35.71 -13.78
CA GLY A 229 2.27 -35.67 -12.43
C GLY A 229 3.11 -34.95 -11.38
N ILE A 230 4.05 -34.10 -11.78
CA ILE A 230 4.68 -33.16 -10.84
C ILE A 230 3.90 -31.85 -10.92
N MET A 231 2.72 -31.84 -10.31
CA MET A 231 2.25 -30.60 -9.68
C MET A 231 3.16 -30.35 -8.48
N PRO A 232 3.88 -29.22 -8.39
CA PRO A 232 4.64 -28.88 -7.19
C PRO A 232 3.65 -28.45 -6.09
N ASN A 233 2.90 -29.41 -5.57
CA ASN A 233 2.09 -29.26 -4.36
C ASN A 233 2.82 -29.75 -3.10
N ASP A 234 4.10 -30.13 -3.20
CA ASP A 234 4.90 -30.54 -2.05
C ASP A 234 6.29 -29.90 -2.08
N THR A 235 6.36 -28.61 -1.76
CA THR A 235 7.49 -28.06 -1.00
C THR A 235 6.91 -27.23 0.14
N HIS A 236 6.75 -27.88 1.29
CA HIS A 236 6.53 -27.28 2.60
C HIS A 236 7.63 -26.27 2.96
#